data_AF-B0JMV3-F1
#
_entry.id   AF-B0JMV3-F1
#
_cell.length_a   1.000
_cell.length_b   1.000
_cell.length_c   1.000
_cell.angle_alpha   90.00
_cell.angle_beta   90.00
_cell.angle_gamma   90.00
#
_symmetry.space_group_name_H-M   'P 1'
#
loop_
_entity.id
_entity.type
_entity.pdbx_description
1 polymer ?
#
loop_
_entity_poly.entity_id
_entity_poly.type
_entity_poly.pdbx_seq_one_letter_code
_entity_poly.pdbx_strand_id
1 'polypeptide(L)'
;MGAFLGFVWCFERLFVKSPSGRKRFNVLGALNAITHEVIMVTYDTYITATQVCELWSKIAALGLIITITLVLDNARYQKCKSC
;
A
#
# COMPACT_ATOMS: atom_id res chain seq x y z
N MET A 1 -9.50 -1.91 -30.01
CA MET A 1 -8.08 -1.51 -30.14
C MET A 1 -7.49 -1.42 -28.74
N GLY A 2 -6.73 -2.45 -28.33
CA GLY A 2 -6.32 -2.66 -26.94
C GLY A 2 -5.06 -1.86 -26.57
N ALA A 3 -5.06 -1.31 -25.35
CA ALA A 3 -3.95 -0.52 -24.81
C ALA A 3 -2.72 -1.41 -24.53
N PHE A 4 -1.65 -1.23 -25.30
CA PHE A 4 -0.33 -1.78 -25.00
C PHE A 4 0.44 -0.75 -24.18
N LEU A 5 0.49 -0.94 -22.86
CA LEU A 5 1.14 -0.03 -21.92
C LEU A 5 2.61 -0.43 -21.71
N GLY A 6 3.39 -0.47 -22.79
CA GLY A 6 4.86 -0.63 -22.74
C GLY A 6 5.43 -1.73 -23.64
N PHE A 7 6.65 -1.50 -24.12
CA PHE A 7 7.48 -2.47 -24.84
C PHE A 7 8.69 -2.82 -23.98
N VAL A 8 8.93 -4.11 -23.77
CA VAL A 8 10.17 -4.62 -23.16
C VAL A 8 11.00 -5.27 -24.26
N TRP A 9 12.33 -5.09 -24.23
CA TRP A 9 13.22 -5.71 -25.21
C TRP A 9 13.10 -7.23 -25.16
N CYS A 10 12.79 -7.86 -26.30
CA CYS A 10 12.63 -9.31 -26.43
C CYS A 10 13.10 -9.79 -27.81
N PHE A 11 13.60 -11.03 -27.88
CA PHE A 11 14.06 -11.66 -29.13
C PHE A 11 12.90 -11.93 -30.11
N GLU A 12 11.69 -12.16 -29.59
CA GLU A 12 10.45 -12.34 -30.36
C GLU A 12 9.29 -11.62 -29.65
N ARG A 13 8.37 -11.00 -30.43
CA ARG A 13 7.24 -10.24 -29.88
C ARG A 13 6.15 -11.16 -29.33
N LEU A 14 6.00 -11.19 -28.02
CA LEU A 14 4.90 -11.88 -27.34
C LEU A 14 3.76 -10.91 -27.01
N PHE A 15 2.55 -11.22 -27.49
CA PHE A 15 1.34 -10.46 -27.16
C PHE A 15 0.64 -11.09 -25.95
N VAL A 16 0.70 -10.42 -24.79
CA VAL A 16 -0.05 -10.82 -23.59
C VAL A 16 -1.36 -10.05 -23.54
N LYS A 17 -2.50 -10.75 -23.39
CA LYS A 17 -3.79 -10.10 -23.14
C LYS A 17 -3.70 -9.33 -21.82
N SER A 18 -3.91 -8.02 -21.86
CA SER A 18 -4.04 -7.25 -20.63
C SER A 18 -5.30 -7.69 -19.88
N PRO A 19 -5.25 -7.83 -18.55
CA PRO A 19 -6.44 -8.08 -17.76
C PRO A 19 -7.45 -6.96 -17.99
N SER A 20 -8.72 -7.32 -18.20
CA SER A 20 -9.79 -6.35 -18.42
C SER A 20 -10.04 -5.55 -17.13
N GLY A 21 -9.95 -4.22 -17.24
CA GLY A 21 -10.24 -3.28 -16.15
C GLY A 21 -9.03 -2.86 -15.31
N ARG A 22 -9.20 -1.77 -14.55
CA ARG A 22 -8.21 -1.26 -13.60
C ARG A 22 -8.39 -1.97 -12.26
N LYS A 23 -7.81 -3.16 -12.10
CA LYS A 23 -7.66 -3.80 -10.78
C LYS A 23 -6.34 -3.33 -10.18
N ARG A 24 -6.39 -2.61 -9.07
CA ARG A 24 -5.21 -2.11 -8.36
C ARG A 24 -5.13 -2.83 -7.03
N PHE A 25 -4.04 -3.54 -6.81
CA PHE A 25 -3.72 -4.04 -5.49
C PHE A 25 -2.98 -2.95 -4.74
N ASN A 26 -3.60 -2.45 -3.68
CA ASN A 26 -3.05 -1.39 -2.85
C ASN A 26 -2.48 -2.00 -1.57
N VAL A 27 -1.23 -1.63 -1.30
CA VAL A 27 -0.52 -2.05 -0.10
C VAL A 27 -0.18 -0.80 0.70
N LEU A 28 -0.67 -0.75 1.93
CA LEU A 28 -0.27 0.25 2.91
C LEU A 28 0.69 -0.42 3.89
N GLY A 29 1.91 0.11 4.00
CA GLY A 29 2.96 -0.47 4.84
C GLY A 29 3.52 0.55 5.83
N ALA A 30 3.84 0.09 7.04
CA ALA A 30 4.67 0.79 8.01
C ALA A 30 5.97 0.02 8.21
N LEU A 31 7.10 0.71 8.08
CA LEU A 31 8.42 0.16 8.33
C LEU A 31 8.88 0.56 9.73
N ASN A 32 9.30 -0.42 10.54
CA ASN A 32 10.04 -0.14 11.76
C ASN A 32 11.49 0.21 11.41
N ALA A 33 11.92 1.44 11.67
CA ALA A 33 13.26 1.91 11.33
C ALA A 33 14.40 1.26 12.15
N ILE A 34 14.08 0.57 13.25
CA ILE A 34 15.06 -0.08 14.12
C ILE A 34 15.19 -1.56 13.75
N THR A 35 14.07 -2.28 13.70
CA THR A 35 14.06 -3.73 13.42
C THR A 35 14.03 -4.05 11.93
N HIS A 36 13.73 -3.07 11.07
CA HIS A 36 13.47 -3.22 9.64
C HIS A 36 12.29 -4.14 9.30
N GLU A 37 11.40 -4.40 10.26
CA GLU A 37 10.18 -5.16 10.04
C GLU A 37 9.12 -4.29 9.37
N VAL A 38 8.34 -4.90 8.48
CA VAL A 38 7.28 -4.22 7.73
C VAL A 38 5.92 -4.78 8.14
N ILE A 39 5.05 -3.90 8.61
CA ILE A 39 3.65 -4.21 8.93
C ILE A 39 2.81 -3.74 7.74
N MET A 40 2.00 -4.63 7.17
CA MET A 40 1.23 -4.32 5.97
C MET A 40 -0.28 -4.52 6.15
N VAL A 41 -1.02 -3.71 5.42
CA VAL A 41 -2.46 -3.77 5.23
C VAL A 41 -2.69 -3.79 3.72
N THR A 42 -3.32 -4.85 3.21
CA THR A 42 -3.48 -5.09 1.77
C THR A 42 -4.94 -5.04 1.38
N TYR A 43 -5.25 -4.29 0.33
CA TYR A 43 -6.60 -4.15 -0.21
C TYR A 43 -6.60 -4.27 -1.73
N ASP A 44 -7.67 -4.84 -2.26
CA ASP A 44 -7.95 -5.00 -3.70
C ASP A 44 -8.67 -3.79 -4.33
N THR A 45 -9.08 -2.81 -3.50
CA THR A 45 -9.84 -1.62 -3.88
C THR A 45 -9.05 -0.34 -3.64
N TYR A 46 -9.47 0.59 -2.80
CA TYR A 46 -8.82 1.89 -2.56
C TYR A 46 -8.38 2.02 -1.10
N ILE A 47 -7.24 2.70 -0.88
CA ILE A 47 -6.84 3.13 0.46
C ILE A 47 -7.65 4.36 0.86
N THR A 48 -8.30 4.26 2.00
CA THR A 48 -9.01 5.34 2.68
C THR A 48 -8.52 5.41 4.12
N ALA A 49 -9.11 6.31 4.89
CA ALA A 49 -8.75 6.49 6.29
C ALA A 49 -8.95 5.25 7.15
N THR A 50 -9.93 4.40 6.82
CA THR A 50 -10.20 3.17 7.57
C THR A 50 -9.01 2.21 7.54
N GLN A 51 -8.35 2.10 6.38
CA GLN A 51 -7.15 1.27 6.22
C GLN A 51 -5.95 1.84 6.99
N VAL A 52 -5.86 3.17 7.12
CA VAL A 52 -4.83 3.81 7.96
C VAL A 52 -5.09 3.50 9.43
N CYS A 53 -6.34 3.58 9.89
CA CYS A 53 -6.69 3.22 11.25
C CYS A 53 -6.40 1.74 11.56
N GLU A 54 -6.68 0.83 10.62
CA GLU A 54 -6.34 -0.59 10.77
C GLU A 54 -4.83 -0.77 10.96
N LEU A 55 -4.02 -0.04 10.19
CA LEU A 55 -2.57 -0.07 10.33
C LEU A 55 -2.14 0.44 11.72
N TRP A 56 -2.74 1.53 12.22
CA TRP A 56 -2.47 2.03 13.57
C TRP A 56 -2.85 1.03 14.64
N SER A 57 -4.00 0.37 14.52
CA SER A 57 -4.41 -0.70 15.45
C SER A 57 -3.43 -1.87 15.43
N LYS A 58 -2.91 -2.27 14.26
CA LYS A 58 -1.87 -3.31 14.16
C LYS A 58 -0.57 -2.88 14.84
N ILE A 59 -0.15 -1.62 14.68
CA ILE A 59 1.03 -1.08 15.35
C ILE A 59 0.83 -1.04 16.87
N ALA A 60 -0.33 -0.58 17.34
CA ALA A 60 -0.66 -0.54 18.77
C ALA A 60 -0.71 -1.94 19.39
N ALA A 61 -1.23 -2.93 18.64
CA ALA A 61 -1.29 -4.33 19.06
C ALA A 61 0.08 -4.99 19.24
N LEU A 62 1.17 -4.38 18.76
CA LEU A 62 2.52 -4.85 19.05
C LEU A 62 2.91 -4.68 20.53
N GLY A 63 2.16 -3.90 21.31
CA GLY A 63 2.38 -3.77 22.75
C GLY A 63 3.75 -3.18 23.11
N LEU A 64 4.33 -2.36 22.24
CA LEU A 64 5.63 -1.72 22.48
C LEU A 64 5.50 -0.75 23.66
N ILE A 65 6.39 -0.89 24.64
CA ILE A 65 6.39 -0.10 25.88
C ILE A 65 7.04 1.28 25.67
N ILE A 66 7.71 1.48 24.54
CA ILE A 66 8.39 2.72 24.17
C ILE A 66 7.46 3.68 23.44
N THR A 67 7.73 4.99 23.54
CA THR A 67 7.06 6.00 22.72
C THR A 67 7.35 5.75 21.24
N ILE A 68 6.30 5.52 20.45
CA ILE A 68 6.39 5.34 19.00
C ILE A 68 6.17 6.70 18.33
N THR A 69 7.07 7.09 17.43
CA THR A 69 6.86 8.23 16.53
C THR A 69 6.49 7.72 15.15
N LEU A 70 5.32 8.11 14.66
CA LEU A 70 4.86 7.80 13.31
C LEU A 70 5.20 8.96 12.37
N VAL A 71 5.96 8.67 11.32
CA VAL A 71 6.26 9.62 10.24
C VAL A 71 5.40 9.23 9.03
N LEU A 72 4.53 10.14 8.61
CA LEU A 72 3.59 9.94 7.51
C LEU A 72 3.77 11.05 6.48
N ASP A 73 3.36 10.80 5.23
CA ASP A 73 3.33 11.83 4.20
C ASP A 73 2.13 12.79 4.40
N ASN A 74 1.95 13.74 3.47
CA ASN A 74 0.88 14.72 3.54
C ASN A 74 -0.36 14.26 2.77
N ALA A 75 -0.79 13.00 2.95
CA ALA A 75 -1.99 12.51 2.30
C ALA A 75 -3.26 12.85 3.07
N ARG A 76 -4.34 13.18 2.36
CA ARG A 76 -5.64 13.56 2.97
C ARG A 76 -6.17 12.48 3.92
N TYR A 77 -6.06 11.21 3.55
CA TYR A 77 -6.53 10.07 4.33
C TYR A 77 -5.67 9.75 5.56
N GLN A 78 -4.51 10.41 5.73
CA GLN A 78 -3.68 10.32 6.94
C GLN A 78 -3.93 11.46 7.94
N LYS A 79 -4.67 12.50 7.52
CA LYS A 79 -4.94 13.70 8.32
C LYS A 79 -6.39 13.85 8.74
N CYS A 80 -7.27 12.98 8.26
CA CYS A 80 -8.69 13.04 8.58
C CYS A 80 -8.97 12.51 10.00
N LYS A 81 -9.99 13.08 10.64
CA LYS A 81 -10.45 12.71 11.99
C LYS A 81 -11.42 11.53 11.97
N SER A 82 -11.00 10.43 11.36
CA SER A 82 -11.78 9.19 11.29
C SER A 82 -11.49 8.25 12.45
N CYS A 83 -10.30 8.41 13.03
CA CYS A 83 -9.75 7.84 14.25
C CYS A 83 -8.83 8.96 14.84
#